data_AF-A0A350M638-F1
#
_entry.id   AF-A0A350M638-F1
#
_cell.length_a   1.000
_cell.length_b   1.000
_cell.length_c   1.000
_cell.angle_alpha   90.00
_cell.angle_beta   90.00
_cell.angle_gamma   90.00
#
_symmetry.space_group_name_H-M   'P 1'
#
loop_
_entity.id
_entity.type
_entity.pdbx_description
1 polymer ?
#
loop_
_entity_poly.entity_id
_entity_poly.type
_entity_poly.pdbx_seq_one_letter_code
_entity_poly.pdbx_strand_id
1 'polypeptide(L)'
;MLGASGAEIHPTPDPADPAKIYIPKDLDDVFIELRKMLPQDVQTKMKNGTEQEMIEYHFSLGMWMRNHWGLWQKSRLAKYFHGIGVQHPDDMSGIIIKSFWRHLNNKPVQLEKQVAYYQEYWKYNIPPEDAVSPADGSPINFISAHPCKDMNVSEHCLEHLGVSKSDGTPWAYQYGKGVYEPDKAEKESILGQAQRLGIIKK
;
A
#
# COMPACT_ATOMS: atom_id res chain seq x y z
N MET A 1 13.79 -16.65 -12.13
CA MET A 1 12.51 -16.03 -12.57
C MET A 1 12.83 -14.69 -13.19
N LEU A 2 12.32 -14.43 -14.39
CA LEU A 2 12.67 -13.27 -15.24
C LEU A 2 11.96 -12.00 -14.74
N GLY A 3 12.71 -10.93 -14.46
CA GLY A 3 12.16 -9.61 -14.11
C GLY A 3 12.19 -8.65 -15.30
N ALA A 4 11.14 -7.82 -15.44
CA ALA A 4 10.93 -6.56 -16.21
C ALA A 4 11.47 -6.37 -17.65
N SER A 5 12.52 -7.06 -18.05
CA SER A 5 13.18 -6.99 -19.37
C SER A 5 13.68 -8.35 -19.85
N GLY A 6 13.40 -9.43 -19.12
CA GLY A 6 14.06 -10.72 -19.34
C GLY A 6 15.50 -10.75 -18.79
N ALA A 7 15.95 -9.68 -18.11
CA ALA A 7 17.25 -9.64 -17.47
C ALA A 7 17.24 -10.48 -16.18
N GLU A 8 18.26 -11.31 -16.05
CA GLU A 8 18.50 -12.12 -14.86
C GLU A 8 18.99 -11.20 -13.73
N ILE A 9 18.38 -11.30 -12.55
CA ILE A 9 18.82 -10.59 -11.35
C ILE A 9 19.66 -11.54 -10.48
N HIS A 10 20.71 -11.02 -9.86
CA HIS A 10 21.69 -11.81 -9.13
C HIS A 10 21.78 -11.37 -7.66
N PRO A 11 20.78 -11.70 -6.82
CA PRO A 11 20.82 -11.32 -5.41
C PRO A 11 22.02 -11.92 -4.69
N THR A 12 22.58 -11.19 -3.73
CA THR A 12 23.65 -11.67 -2.86
C THR A 12 23.16 -12.91 -2.09
N PRO A 13 23.84 -14.06 -2.17
CA PRO A 13 23.46 -15.24 -1.39
C PRO A 13 23.67 -15.01 0.11
N ASP A 14 22.74 -15.51 0.93
CA ASP A 14 22.88 -15.56 2.39
C ASP A 14 22.54 -16.97 2.89
N PRO A 15 23.52 -17.81 3.25
CA PRO A 15 23.25 -19.19 3.65
C PRO A 15 22.51 -19.30 4.99
N ALA A 16 22.44 -18.23 5.78
CA ALA A 16 21.71 -18.21 7.04
C ALA A 16 20.22 -17.91 6.87
N ASP A 17 19.81 -17.38 5.72
CA ASP A 17 18.41 -17.08 5.41
C ASP A 17 17.70 -18.30 4.78
N PRO A 18 16.44 -18.64 5.16
CA PRO A 18 15.71 -19.76 4.57
C PRO A 18 15.51 -19.65 3.04
N ALA A 19 15.39 -18.44 2.50
CA ALA A 19 15.30 -18.18 1.07
C ALA A 19 16.67 -18.13 0.39
N LYS A 20 17.76 -18.28 1.16
CA LYS A 20 19.17 -18.21 0.75
C LYS A 20 19.56 -16.89 0.10
N ILE A 21 18.84 -15.82 0.40
CA ILE A 21 19.01 -14.49 -0.19
C ILE A 21 19.25 -13.48 0.91
N TYR A 22 20.25 -12.61 0.71
CA TYR A 22 20.49 -11.49 1.59
C TYR A 22 19.33 -10.48 1.52
N ILE A 23 18.69 -10.24 2.66
CA ILE A 23 17.60 -9.27 2.77
C ILE A 23 18.18 -7.96 3.31
N PRO A 24 18.13 -6.80 2.64
CA PRO A 24 18.69 -5.57 3.19
C PRO A 24 18.10 -5.17 4.56
N LYS A 25 18.83 -4.44 5.40
CA LYS A 25 18.34 -4.04 6.74
C LYS A 25 17.63 -2.67 6.79
N ASP A 26 17.98 -1.77 5.86
CA ASP A 26 17.49 -0.40 5.76
C ASP A 26 17.65 0.11 4.32
N LEU A 27 17.30 1.37 4.05
CA LEU A 27 17.30 1.93 2.70
C LEU A 27 18.70 2.11 2.10
N ASP A 28 19.72 2.41 2.91
CA ASP A 28 21.10 2.54 2.42
C ASP A 28 21.66 1.17 2.00
N ASP A 29 21.38 0.14 2.80
CA ASP A 29 21.74 -1.24 2.47
C ASP A 29 21.00 -1.74 1.22
N VAL A 30 19.74 -1.34 1.02
CA VAL A 30 19.00 -1.59 -0.23
C VAL A 30 19.74 -1.04 -1.45
N PHE A 31 20.30 0.17 -1.38
CA PHE A 31 21.03 0.75 -2.52
C PHE A 31 22.33 0.01 -2.83
N ILE A 32 22.99 -0.55 -1.82
CA ILE A 32 24.16 -1.41 -2.02
C ILE A 32 23.73 -2.70 -2.71
N GLU A 33 22.65 -3.33 -2.23
CA GLU A 33 22.19 -4.61 -2.78
C GLU A 33 21.64 -4.48 -4.19
N LEU A 34 20.84 -3.47 -4.49
CA LEU A 34 20.30 -3.23 -5.84
C LEU A 34 21.42 -3.00 -6.86
N ARG A 35 22.52 -2.31 -6.50
CA ARG A 35 23.67 -2.13 -7.40
C ARG A 35 24.41 -3.42 -7.72
N LYS A 36 24.39 -4.41 -6.82
CA LYS A 36 24.99 -5.73 -7.05
C LYS A 36 24.05 -6.62 -7.86
N MET A 37 22.77 -6.61 -7.50
CA MET A 37 21.77 -7.54 -8.02
C MET A 37 21.29 -7.18 -9.43
N LEU A 38 21.19 -5.89 -9.75
CA LEU A 38 20.67 -5.45 -11.04
C LEU A 38 21.79 -5.37 -12.08
N PRO A 39 21.60 -5.95 -13.28
CA PRO A 39 22.50 -5.74 -14.40
C PRO A 39 22.71 -4.24 -14.73
N GLN A 40 23.89 -3.90 -15.24
CA GLN A 40 24.29 -2.52 -15.50
C GLN A 40 23.39 -1.81 -16.52
N ASP A 41 22.87 -2.54 -17.51
CA ASP A 41 21.91 -2.05 -18.50
C ASP A 41 20.57 -1.69 -17.85
N VAL A 42 20.08 -2.50 -16.90
CA VAL A 42 18.87 -2.22 -16.12
C VAL A 42 19.07 -0.96 -15.27
N GLN A 43 20.19 -0.86 -14.55
CA GLN A 43 20.52 0.35 -13.77
C GLN A 43 20.59 1.59 -14.66
N THR A 44 21.17 1.47 -15.85
CA THR A 44 21.26 2.56 -16.83
C THR A 44 19.88 2.95 -17.38
N LYS A 45 19.03 1.97 -17.69
CA LYS A 45 17.64 2.21 -18.13
C LYS A 45 16.84 2.94 -17.05
N MET A 46 16.92 2.49 -15.79
CA MET A 46 16.30 3.18 -14.68
C MET A 46 16.81 4.62 -14.58
N LYS A 47 18.13 4.81 -14.54
CA LYS A 47 18.76 6.13 -14.40
C LYS A 47 18.32 7.12 -15.49
N ASN A 48 18.24 6.68 -16.73
CA ASN A 48 17.91 7.52 -17.89
C ASN A 48 16.41 7.81 -18.04
N GLY A 49 15.55 7.03 -17.39
CA GLY A 49 14.11 7.30 -17.32
C GLY A 49 13.78 8.43 -16.33
N THR A 50 12.52 8.82 -16.31
CA THR A 50 11.92 9.78 -15.37
C THR A 50 11.52 9.09 -14.07
N GLU A 51 11.30 9.88 -13.01
CA GLU A 51 10.83 9.36 -11.73
C GLU A 51 9.45 8.70 -11.84
N GLN A 52 8.57 9.24 -12.69
CA GLN A 52 7.22 8.73 -12.92
C GLN A 52 7.25 7.34 -13.58
N GLU A 53 8.15 7.13 -14.55
CA GLU A 53 8.32 5.85 -15.24
C GLU A 53 8.81 4.73 -14.30
N MET A 54 9.25 5.05 -13.08
CA MET A 54 9.62 4.02 -12.11
C MET A 54 8.46 3.10 -11.71
N ILE A 55 7.21 3.52 -11.96
CA ILE A 55 6.02 2.67 -11.80
C ILE A 55 6.09 1.40 -12.66
N GLU A 56 6.79 1.43 -13.80
CA GLU A 56 6.95 0.26 -14.69
C GLU A 56 7.67 -0.92 -13.99
N TYR A 57 8.46 -0.62 -12.96
CA TYR A 57 9.18 -1.63 -12.18
C TYR A 57 8.36 -2.20 -11.02
N HIS A 58 7.15 -1.69 -10.76
CA HIS A 58 6.33 -2.06 -9.59
C HIS A 58 5.89 -3.53 -9.59
N PHE A 59 5.48 -4.05 -10.75
CA PHE A 59 5.03 -5.45 -10.88
C PHE A 59 6.14 -6.42 -11.24
N SER A 60 7.35 -5.93 -11.47
CA SER A 60 8.51 -6.73 -11.79
C SER A 60 9.50 -6.75 -10.63
N LEU A 61 10.41 -5.78 -10.56
CA LEU A 61 11.38 -5.64 -9.46
C LEU A 61 10.66 -5.48 -8.11
N GLY A 62 9.60 -4.66 -8.07
CA GLY A 62 8.77 -4.48 -6.88
C GLY A 62 8.18 -5.79 -6.36
N MET A 63 7.55 -6.55 -7.26
CA MET A 63 6.99 -7.86 -6.92
C MET A 63 8.06 -8.84 -6.45
N TRP A 64 9.22 -8.84 -7.11
CA TRP A 64 10.34 -9.67 -6.68
C TRP A 64 10.79 -9.32 -5.25
N MET A 65 10.98 -8.03 -4.94
CA MET A 65 11.37 -7.58 -3.60
C MET A 65 10.33 -7.99 -2.55
N ARG A 66 9.03 -7.82 -2.83
CA ARG A 66 7.96 -8.19 -1.90
C ARG A 66 8.01 -9.66 -1.51
N ASN A 67 8.29 -10.54 -2.48
CA ASN A 67 8.30 -11.97 -2.29
C ASN A 67 9.63 -12.49 -1.69
N HIS A 68 10.78 -11.91 -2.07
CA HIS A 68 12.10 -12.45 -1.72
C HIS A 68 12.79 -11.71 -0.58
N TRP A 69 12.51 -10.41 -0.40
CA TRP A 69 12.98 -9.67 0.77
C TRP A 69 12.00 -9.75 1.95
N GLY A 70 11.00 -10.64 1.86
CA GLY A 70 10.09 -10.95 2.96
C GLY A 70 9.29 -9.74 3.44
N LEU A 71 8.91 -8.84 2.54
CA LEU A 71 8.17 -7.62 2.91
C LEU A 71 6.78 -7.97 3.50
N TRP A 72 6.18 -9.07 3.05
CA TRP A 72 4.95 -9.62 3.65
C TRP A 72 5.15 -10.31 5.01
N GLN A 73 6.38 -10.73 5.34
CA GLN A 73 6.66 -11.67 6.43
C GLN A 73 7.46 -11.05 7.59
N LYS A 74 7.40 -9.72 7.77
CA LYS A 74 8.09 -9.00 8.86
C LYS A 74 9.61 -9.24 8.88
N SER A 75 10.24 -9.33 7.71
CA SER A 75 11.72 -9.35 7.58
C SER A 75 12.36 -8.13 8.24
N ARG A 76 13.70 -8.11 8.37
CA ARG A 76 14.39 -6.94 8.93
C ARG A 76 14.12 -5.66 8.12
N LEU A 77 14.04 -5.77 6.79
CA LEU A 77 13.66 -4.65 5.93
C LEU A 77 12.22 -4.20 6.19
N ALA A 78 11.28 -5.15 6.29
CA ALA A 78 9.90 -4.85 6.61
C ALA A 78 9.77 -4.14 7.96
N LYS A 79 10.51 -4.60 8.98
CA LYS A 79 10.55 -3.96 10.31
C LYS A 79 11.08 -2.54 10.25
N TYR A 80 12.09 -2.27 9.42
CA TYR A 80 12.57 -0.90 9.17
C TYR A 80 11.44 -0.01 8.63
N PHE A 81 10.70 -0.46 7.61
CA PHE A 81 9.57 0.29 7.05
C PHE A 81 8.42 0.46 8.06
N HIS A 82 8.08 -0.58 8.82
CA HIS A 82 7.08 -0.49 9.88
C HIS A 82 7.48 0.55 10.93
N GLY A 83 8.78 0.62 11.29
CA GLY A 83 9.31 1.58 12.25
C GLY A 83 9.18 3.04 11.82
N ILE A 84 9.13 3.29 10.50
CA ILE A 84 8.86 4.62 9.93
C ILE A 84 7.40 4.79 9.48
N GLY A 85 6.51 3.85 9.84
CA GLY A 85 5.07 3.96 9.62
C GLY A 85 4.59 3.61 8.22
N VAL A 86 5.35 2.82 7.44
CA VAL A 86 4.90 2.25 6.15
C VAL A 86 4.59 0.77 6.36
N GLN A 87 3.32 0.39 6.24
CA GLN A 87 2.84 -0.95 6.59
C GLN A 87 2.63 -1.87 5.38
N HIS A 88 2.24 -1.32 4.22
CA HIS A 88 1.89 -2.13 3.07
C HIS A 88 3.12 -2.45 2.20
N PRO A 89 3.38 -3.73 1.87
CA PRO A 89 4.55 -4.11 1.07
C PRO A 89 4.64 -3.48 -0.32
N ASP A 90 3.51 -3.19 -0.97
CA ASP A 90 3.51 -2.46 -2.25
C ASP A 90 4.12 -1.06 -2.09
N ASP A 91 3.75 -0.33 -1.03
CA ASP A 91 4.31 0.99 -0.73
C ASP A 91 5.80 0.90 -0.41
N MET A 92 6.21 -0.07 0.42
CA MET A 92 7.62 -0.29 0.75
C MET A 92 8.44 -0.46 -0.53
N SER A 93 7.97 -1.34 -1.44
CA SER A 93 8.65 -1.59 -2.70
C SER A 93 8.61 -0.38 -3.64
N GLY A 94 7.51 0.39 -3.68
CA GLY A 94 7.42 1.62 -4.45
C GLY A 94 8.40 2.70 -3.95
N ILE A 95 8.50 2.87 -2.64
CA ILE A 95 9.47 3.78 -2.00
C ILE A 95 10.89 3.34 -2.34
N ILE A 96 11.21 2.05 -2.25
CA ILE A 96 12.53 1.52 -2.61
C ILE A 96 12.90 1.88 -4.06
N ILE A 97 12.02 1.57 -5.02
CA ILE A 97 12.31 1.80 -6.45
C ILE A 97 12.50 3.29 -6.72
N LYS A 98 11.59 4.14 -6.24
CA LYS A 98 11.69 5.60 -6.40
C LYS A 98 12.97 6.15 -5.75
N SER A 99 13.29 5.70 -4.55
CA SER A 99 14.48 6.12 -3.82
C SER A 99 15.77 5.68 -4.51
N PHE A 100 15.79 4.47 -5.09
CA PHE A 100 16.93 3.98 -5.86
C PHE A 100 17.14 4.80 -7.15
N TRP A 101 16.08 5.15 -7.86
CA TRP A 101 16.17 6.07 -9.01
C TRP A 101 16.76 7.43 -8.63
N ARG A 102 16.32 8.00 -7.50
CA ARG A 102 16.87 9.26 -6.96
C ARG A 102 18.35 9.12 -6.63
N HIS A 103 18.72 8.02 -6.00
CA HIS A 103 20.12 7.69 -5.67
C HIS A 103 21.00 7.61 -6.92
N LEU A 104 20.56 6.89 -7.98
CA LEU A 104 21.28 6.80 -9.27
C LEU A 104 21.48 8.16 -9.96
N ASN A 105 20.59 9.11 -9.68
CA ASN A 105 20.57 10.45 -10.25
C ASN A 105 21.11 11.54 -9.30
N ASN A 106 21.74 11.16 -8.19
CA ASN A 106 22.26 12.10 -7.18
C ASN A 106 21.20 13.11 -6.69
N LYS A 107 19.95 12.67 -6.60
CA LYS A 107 18.82 13.48 -6.09
C LYS A 107 18.57 13.14 -4.62
N PRO A 108 18.15 14.11 -3.79
CA PRO A 108 17.71 13.83 -2.43
C PRO A 108 16.55 12.82 -2.43
N VAL A 109 16.66 11.76 -1.63
CA VAL A 109 15.65 10.70 -1.52
C VAL A 109 14.30 11.26 -1.07
N GLN A 110 14.29 12.23 -0.15
CA GLN A 110 13.06 12.81 0.44
C GLN A 110 12.16 11.71 1.04
N LEU A 111 12.76 10.81 1.81
CA LEU A 111 12.07 9.62 2.36
C LEU A 111 10.85 10.03 3.18
N GLU A 112 10.98 11.07 4.01
CA GLU A 112 9.91 11.57 4.87
C GLU A 112 8.69 12.00 4.06
N LYS A 113 8.89 12.63 2.89
CA LYS A 113 7.79 13.02 2.01
C LYS A 113 7.12 11.82 1.35
N GLN A 114 7.91 10.83 0.94
CA GLN A 114 7.36 9.60 0.36
C GLN A 114 6.54 8.82 1.40
N VAL A 115 7.05 8.72 2.63
CA VAL A 115 6.34 8.09 3.77
C VAL A 115 5.06 8.85 4.10
N ALA A 116 5.12 10.18 4.23
CA ALA A 116 3.96 11.01 4.52
C ALA A 116 2.85 10.85 3.48
N TYR A 117 3.21 10.77 2.19
CA TYR A 117 2.26 10.50 1.12
C TYR A 117 1.46 9.21 1.33
N TYR A 118 2.13 8.09 1.65
CA TYR A 118 1.44 6.81 1.85
C TYR A 118 0.65 6.78 3.16
N GLN A 119 1.17 7.39 4.23
CA GLN A 119 0.41 7.54 5.48
C GLN A 119 -0.89 8.33 5.27
N GLU A 120 -0.82 9.39 4.46
CA GLU A 120 -1.99 10.17 4.09
C GLU A 120 -2.93 9.36 3.19
N TYR A 121 -2.41 8.71 2.15
CA TYR A 121 -3.18 7.82 1.28
C TYR A 121 -4.03 6.83 2.06
N TRP A 122 -3.44 6.09 3.01
CA TRP A 122 -4.19 5.08 3.78
C TRP A 122 -5.26 5.67 4.71
N LYS A 123 -5.10 6.91 5.18
CA LYS A 123 -6.15 7.58 5.96
C LYS A 123 -7.43 7.82 5.15
N TYR A 124 -7.27 8.11 3.86
CA TYR A 124 -8.41 8.30 2.94
C TYR A 124 -9.02 6.98 2.46
N ASN A 125 -8.24 5.90 2.44
CA ASN A 125 -8.62 4.64 1.80
C ASN A 125 -9.09 3.55 2.78
N ILE A 126 -8.85 3.71 4.09
CA ILE A 126 -9.23 2.72 5.11
C ILE A 126 -9.99 3.43 6.25
N PRO A 127 -11.17 2.93 6.64
CA PRO A 127 -11.84 3.38 7.85
C PRO A 127 -11.03 3.05 9.10
N PRO A 128 -11.06 3.91 10.14
CA PRO A 128 -10.47 3.59 11.42
C PRO A 128 -11.01 2.27 11.96
N GLU A 129 -10.14 1.42 12.49
CA GLU A 129 -10.53 0.12 13.07
C GLU A 129 -11.50 0.28 14.25
N ASP A 130 -11.45 1.43 14.92
CA ASP A 130 -12.28 1.82 16.06
C ASP A 130 -13.50 2.66 15.66
N ALA A 131 -13.86 2.72 14.38
CA ALA A 131 -15.07 3.39 13.92
C ALA A 131 -16.34 2.71 14.48
N VAL A 132 -17.19 3.52 15.12
CA VAL A 132 -18.41 3.09 15.79
C VAL A 132 -19.64 3.84 15.28
N SER A 133 -20.80 3.20 15.43
CA SER A 133 -22.13 3.77 15.22
C SER A 133 -22.33 4.99 16.13
N PRO A 134 -22.62 6.18 15.57
CA PRO A 134 -22.93 7.36 16.38
C PRO A 134 -24.18 7.21 17.26
N ALA A 135 -25.06 6.25 16.95
CA ALA A 135 -26.31 6.06 17.69
C ALA A 135 -26.10 5.34 19.04
N ASP A 136 -25.20 4.36 19.10
CA ASP A 136 -25.08 3.44 20.24
C ASP A 136 -23.64 3.00 20.57
N GLY A 137 -22.64 3.48 19.83
CA GLY A 137 -21.23 3.14 20.04
C GLY A 137 -20.85 1.72 19.61
N SER A 138 -21.75 1.00 18.93
CA SER A 138 -21.45 -0.34 18.43
C SER A 138 -20.44 -0.31 17.26
N PRO A 139 -19.57 -1.32 17.09
CA PRO A 139 -18.66 -1.35 15.96
C PRO A 139 -19.39 -1.46 14.63
N ILE A 140 -18.84 -0.83 13.58
CA ILE A 140 -19.39 -0.91 12.23
C ILE A 140 -18.67 -2.02 11.44
N ASN A 141 -19.45 -2.78 10.66
CA ASN A 141 -18.92 -3.68 9.65
C ASN A 141 -18.99 -2.96 8.28
N PHE A 142 -17.89 -2.38 7.82
CA PHE A 142 -17.80 -1.81 6.48
C PHE A 142 -17.70 -2.93 5.44
N ILE A 143 -18.62 -2.93 4.48
CA ILE A 143 -18.84 -4.03 3.53
C ILE A 143 -18.49 -3.65 2.09
N SER A 144 -18.46 -2.35 1.78
CA SER A 144 -18.04 -1.85 0.48
C SER A 144 -17.42 -0.47 0.60
N ALA A 145 -16.72 -0.06 -0.44
CA ALA A 145 -16.22 1.29 -0.59
C ALA A 145 -16.33 1.71 -2.05
N HIS A 146 -16.53 3.00 -2.30
CA HIS A 146 -16.52 3.55 -3.65
C HIS A 146 -15.90 4.95 -3.67
N PRO A 147 -15.43 5.44 -4.83
CA PRO A 147 -15.01 6.83 -4.96
C PRO A 147 -16.16 7.79 -4.60
N CYS A 148 -15.82 8.94 -4.03
CA CYS A 148 -16.77 9.99 -3.73
C CYS A 148 -17.43 10.56 -5.00
N LYS A 149 -18.67 11.06 -4.92
CA LYS A 149 -19.45 11.52 -6.09
C LYS A 149 -18.87 12.78 -6.76
N ASP A 150 -18.19 13.65 -5.99
CA ASP A 150 -17.67 14.94 -6.47
C ASP A 150 -16.19 14.88 -6.89
N MET A 151 -15.82 13.91 -7.74
CA MET A 151 -14.42 13.73 -8.14
C MET A 151 -13.90 14.87 -9.02
N ASN A 152 -13.02 15.69 -8.46
CA ASN A 152 -11.82 16.12 -9.18
C ASN A 152 -10.73 15.06 -8.94
N VAL A 153 -10.09 14.61 -10.02
CA VAL A 153 -9.15 13.47 -10.11
C VAL A 153 -7.94 13.55 -9.14
N SER A 154 -7.74 14.69 -8.46
CA SER A 154 -6.61 14.95 -7.57
C SER A 154 -6.85 14.68 -6.08
N GLU A 155 -8.08 14.40 -5.64
CA GLU A 155 -8.37 14.17 -4.22
C GLU A 155 -8.63 12.68 -3.95
N HIS A 156 -7.79 12.08 -3.10
CA HIS A 156 -7.99 10.73 -2.57
C HIS A 156 -9.27 10.74 -1.73
N CYS A 157 -10.41 10.35 -2.29
CA CYS A 157 -11.68 10.32 -1.57
C CYS A 157 -12.38 8.98 -1.81
N LEU A 158 -12.44 8.17 -0.74
CA LEU A 158 -13.23 6.95 -0.68
C LEU A 158 -14.29 7.07 0.41
N GLU A 159 -15.48 6.64 0.04
CA GLU A 159 -16.61 6.51 0.91
C GLU A 159 -16.83 5.04 1.22
N HIS A 160 -16.86 4.72 2.51
CA HIS A 160 -17.00 3.36 3.02
C HIS A 160 -18.41 3.17 3.57
N LEU A 161 -19.06 2.12 3.11
CA LEU A 161 -20.45 1.81 3.43
C LEU A 161 -20.53 0.55 4.27
N GLY A 162 -21.32 0.56 5.34
CA GLY A 162 -21.36 -0.51 6.32
C GLY A 162 -22.66 -0.57 7.11
N VAL A 163 -22.73 -1.57 7.98
CA VAL A 163 -23.83 -1.73 8.94
C VAL A 163 -23.28 -1.82 10.36
N SER A 164 -24.01 -1.24 11.31
CA SER A 164 -23.80 -1.47 12.73
C SER A 164 -23.87 -2.97 13.04
N LYS A 165 -22.94 -3.47 13.87
CA LYS A 165 -22.92 -4.87 14.30
C LYS A 165 -24.00 -5.19 15.34
N SER A 166 -24.61 -4.20 15.99
CA SER A 166 -25.65 -4.44 17.02
C SER A 166 -27.02 -4.70 16.40
N ASP A 167 -27.42 -3.91 15.42
CA ASP A 167 -28.80 -3.84 14.91
C ASP A 167 -28.90 -3.81 13.38
N GLY A 168 -27.77 -3.78 12.66
CA GLY A 168 -27.74 -3.70 11.21
C GLY A 168 -28.01 -2.30 10.64
N THR A 169 -28.07 -1.25 11.47
CA THR A 169 -28.29 0.13 11.02
C THR A 169 -27.22 0.57 10.02
N PRO A 170 -27.58 1.08 8.83
CA PRO A 170 -26.63 1.52 7.83
C PRO A 170 -25.83 2.76 8.28
N TRP A 171 -24.52 2.73 8.03
CA TRP A 171 -23.60 3.83 8.27
C TRP A 171 -22.65 4.01 7.09
N ALA A 172 -22.22 5.25 6.87
CA ALA A 172 -21.16 5.59 5.93
C ALA A 172 -20.00 6.27 6.66
N TYR A 173 -18.80 6.16 6.10
CA TYR A 173 -17.60 6.82 6.60
C TYR A 173 -16.81 7.43 5.45
N GLN A 174 -16.33 8.65 5.68
CA GLN A 174 -15.40 9.35 4.81
C GLN A 174 -14.35 10.06 5.67
N TYR A 175 -13.08 9.98 5.28
CA TYR A 175 -12.02 10.70 5.98
C TYR A 175 -12.29 12.21 5.97
N GLY A 176 -12.14 12.85 7.13
CA GLY A 176 -12.47 14.27 7.35
C GLY A 176 -13.95 14.53 7.71
N LYS A 177 -14.88 13.70 7.22
CA LYS A 177 -16.32 13.78 7.58
C LYS A 177 -16.68 12.93 8.80
N GLY A 178 -15.94 11.84 9.04
CA GLY A 178 -16.23 10.86 10.09
C GLY A 178 -17.36 9.91 9.68
N VAL A 179 -17.94 9.22 10.66
CA VAL A 179 -19.09 8.34 10.45
C VAL A 179 -20.37 9.19 10.39
N TYR A 180 -21.22 8.93 9.41
CA TYR A 180 -22.43 9.71 9.17
C TYR A 180 -23.57 8.85 8.59
N GLU A 181 -24.79 9.37 8.66
CA GLU A 181 -25.98 8.69 8.15
C GLU A 181 -26.03 8.75 6.61
N PRO A 182 -26.06 7.61 5.90
CA PRO A 182 -26.08 7.58 4.44
C PRO A 182 -27.39 8.09 3.83
N ASP A 183 -27.34 8.51 2.57
CA ASP A 183 -28.53 8.88 1.82
C ASP A 183 -29.45 7.66 1.53
N LYS A 184 -30.64 7.90 1.01
CA LYS A 184 -31.62 6.83 0.75
C LYS A 184 -31.07 5.75 -0.20
N ALA A 185 -30.37 6.14 -1.26
CA ALA A 185 -29.84 5.22 -2.26
C ALA A 185 -28.66 4.41 -1.70
N GLU A 186 -27.80 5.04 -0.92
CA GLU A 186 -26.72 4.39 -0.18
C GLU A 186 -27.25 3.38 0.83
N LYS A 187 -28.28 3.73 1.61
CA LYS A 187 -28.95 2.81 2.54
C LYS A 187 -29.48 1.57 1.83
N GLU A 188 -30.17 1.75 0.71
CA GLU A 188 -30.69 0.64 -0.10
C GLU A 188 -29.55 -0.26 -0.63
N SER A 189 -28.44 0.35 -1.08
CA SER A 189 -27.23 -0.37 -1.52
C SER A 189 -26.58 -1.16 -0.38
N ILE A 190 -26.41 -0.54 0.80
CA ILE A 190 -25.84 -1.16 1.99
C ILE A 190 -26.65 -2.38 2.40
N LEU A 191 -27.96 -2.20 2.59
CA LEU A 191 -28.84 -3.26 3.06
C LEU A 191 -28.90 -4.40 2.05
N GLY A 192 -28.98 -4.08 0.75
CA GLY A 192 -28.96 -5.08 -0.32
C GLY A 192 -27.64 -5.89 -0.35
N GLN A 193 -26.50 -5.24 -0.15
CA GLN A 193 -25.20 -5.92 -0.06
C GLN A 193 -25.07 -6.75 1.22
N ALA A 194 -25.43 -6.19 2.37
CA ALA A 194 -25.39 -6.87 3.65
C ALA A 194 -26.26 -8.14 3.65
N GLN A 195 -27.44 -8.09 3.02
CA GLN A 195 -28.29 -9.27 2.81
C GLN A 195 -27.63 -10.31 1.89
N ARG A 196 -27.03 -9.90 0.76
CA ARG A 196 -26.31 -10.82 -0.15
C ARG A 196 -25.13 -11.51 0.52
N LEU A 197 -24.46 -10.80 1.43
CA LEU A 197 -23.34 -11.32 2.21
C LEU A 197 -23.79 -12.12 3.45
N GLY A 198 -25.09 -12.19 3.74
CA GLY A 198 -25.64 -12.90 4.91
C GLY A 198 -25.34 -12.22 6.25
N ILE A 199 -24.98 -10.93 6.24
CA ILE A 199 -24.65 -10.14 7.43
C ILE A 199 -25.92 -9.76 8.20
N ILE A 200 -27.00 -9.45 7.47
CA ILE A 200 -28.31 -9.16 8.04
C ILE A 200 -29.37 -10.10 7.43
N LYS A 201 -30.46 -10.32 8.16
CA LYS A 201 -31.59 -11.13 7.68
C LYS A 201 -32.44 -10.34 6.67
N LYS A 202 -33.15 -11.05 5.80
CA LYS A 202 -34.17 -10.48 4.90
C LYS A 202 -35.35 -9.94 5.69
#